data_AF-A0AAV1EZU2-F1
#
_entry.id   AF-A0AAV1EZU2-F1
#
_cell.length_a   1.000
_cell.length_b   1.000
_cell.length_c   1.000
_cell.angle_alpha   90.00
_cell.angle_beta   90.00
_cell.angle_gamma   90.00
#
_symmetry.space_group_name_H-M   'P 1'
#
loop_
_entity.id
_entity.type
_entity.pdbx_description
1 polymer ?
#
loop_
_entity_poly.entity_id
_entity_poly.type
_entity_poly.pdbx_seq_one_letter_code
_entity_poly.pdbx_strand_id
1 'polypeptide(L)'
;MEREIDRRIRAASAVMRTFNRSVVVKKELSRKERLWIYRSIYVPILTYGHELWVMTERTRSQIQAAEMGFLLRVSGLSLRDRVRSSDTREELRGEPLLIWLGRLLDASR
;
A
#
# COMPACT_ATOMS: atom_id res chain seq x y z
N MET A 1 9.74 -16.76 -6.23
CA MET A 1 9.65 -15.71 -5.20
C MET A 1 9.12 -14.41 -5.80
N GLU A 2 9.81 -13.77 -6.75
CA GLU A 2 9.31 -12.55 -7.44
C GLU A 2 7.91 -12.73 -8.05
N ARG A 3 7.62 -13.88 -8.68
CA ARG A 3 6.29 -14.20 -9.22
C ARG A 3 5.17 -14.20 -8.16
N GLU A 4 5.48 -14.54 -6.91
CA GLU A 4 4.51 -14.53 -5.82
C GLU A 4 4.23 -13.09 -5.39
N ILE A 5 5.27 -12.26 -5.26
CA ILE A 5 5.14 -10.82 -5.00
C ILE A 5 4.28 -10.15 -6.07
N ASP A 6 4.57 -10.39 -7.36
CA ASP A 6 3.79 -9.84 -8.46
C ASP A 6 2.34 -10.33 -8.48
N ARG A 7 2.09 -11.58 -8.09
CA ARG A 7 0.75 -12.15 -7.97
C ARG A 7 -0.02 -11.47 -6.83
N ARG A 8 0.62 -11.23 -5.70
CA ARG A 8 0.06 -10.55 -4.52
C ARG A 8 -0.25 -9.10 -4.82
N ILE A 9 0.69 -8.38 -5.44
CA ILE A 9 0.48 -7.00 -5.90
C ILE A 9 -0.71 -6.93 -6.84
N ARG A 10 -0.84 -7.88 -7.78
CA ARG A 10 -2.00 -7.97 -8.68
C ARG A 10 -3.29 -8.25 -7.93
N ALA A 11 -3.30 -9.18 -6.98
CA ALA A 11 -4.48 -9.50 -6.18
C ALA A 11 -4.93 -8.30 -5.32
N ALA A 12 -3.99 -7.67 -4.61
CA ALA A 12 -4.24 -6.47 -3.82
C ALA A 12 -4.74 -5.32 -4.70
N SER A 13 -4.14 -5.13 -5.88
CA SER A 13 -4.57 -4.14 -6.86
C SER A 13 -5.97 -4.41 -7.42
N ALA A 14 -6.34 -5.68 -7.63
CA ALA A 14 -7.66 -6.07 -8.12
C ALA A 14 -8.75 -5.78 -7.06
N VAL A 15 -8.50 -6.20 -5.82
CA VAL A 15 -9.35 -5.86 -4.66
C VAL A 15 -9.46 -4.35 -4.52
N MET A 16 -8.37 -3.62 -4.69
CA MET A 16 -8.43 -2.18 -4.59
C MET A 16 -9.23 -1.53 -5.73
N ARG A 17 -9.16 -2.03 -6.97
CA ARG A 17 -9.99 -1.48 -8.05
C ARG A 17 -11.49 -1.63 -7.78
N THR A 18 -11.92 -2.74 -7.17
CA THR A 18 -13.33 -2.93 -6.80
C THR A 18 -13.73 -1.99 -5.67
N PHE A 19 -12.88 -1.83 -4.65
CA PHE A 19 -13.10 -0.87 -3.57
C PHE A 19 -13.05 0.58 -4.05
N ASN A 20 -12.22 0.93 -5.02
CA ASN A 20 -12.12 2.30 -5.50
C ASN A 20 -13.48 2.83 -6.01
N ARG A 21 -14.23 1.97 -6.71
CA ARG A 21 -15.55 2.33 -7.25
C ARG A 21 -16.61 2.51 -6.15
N SER A 22 -16.49 1.79 -5.03
CA SER A 22 -17.49 1.79 -3.95
C SER A 22 -17.12 2.69 -2.76
N VAL A 23 -15.84 2.81 -2.42
CA VAL A 23 -15.30 3.43 -1.19
C VAL A 23 -14.56 4.74 -1.47
N VAL A 24 -13.77 4.81 -2.55
CA VAL A 24 -12.91 5.98 -2.82
C VAL A 24 -13.64 7.07 -3.62
N VAL A 25 -14.50 6.69 -4.57
CA VAL A 25 -15.32 7.64 -5.35
C VAL A 25 -16.49 8.19 -4.53
N LYS A 26 -17.00 7.42 -3.56
CA LYS A 26 -18.07 7.91 -2.68
C LYS A 26 -17.53 8.90 -1.65
N LYS A 27 -18.05 10.12 -1.68
CA LYS A 27 -17.70 11.22 -0.75
C LYS A 27 -18.11 10.97 0.71
N GLU A 28 -18.81 9.86 0.96
CA GLU A 28 -19.36 9.46 2.26
C GLU A 28 -18.27 9.08 3.28
N LEU A 29 -17.13 8.56 2.82
CA LEU A 29 -16.04 8.13 3.70
C LEU A 29 -14.94 9.18 3.80
N SER A 30 -14.55 9.51 5.02
CA SER A 30 -13.42 10.38 5.32
C SER A 30 -12.11 9.77 4.82
N ARG A 31 -11.12 10.62 4.47
CA ARG A 31 -9.77 10.19 4.10
C ARG A 31 -9.16 9.23 5.14
N LYS A 32 -9.45 9.45 6.42
CA LYS A 32 -8.99 8.62 7.54
C LYS A 32 -9.59 7.21 7.52
N GLU A 33 -10.87 7.07 7.21
CA GLU A 33 -11.56 5.77 7.17
C GLU A 33 -11.12 4.94 5.97
N ARG A 34 -10.95 5.58 4.81
CA ARG A 34 -10.36 4.95 3.62
C ARG A 34 -8.97 4.41 3.91
N LEU A 35 -8.16 5.14 4.68
CA LEU A 35 -6.84 4.69 5.12
C LEU A 35 -6.91 3.52 6.10
N TRP A 36 -7.90 3.50 7.00
CA TRP A 36 -8.12 2.36 7.92
C TRP A 36 -8.52 1.09 7.19
N ILE A 37 -9.45 1.19 6.23
CA ILE A 37 -9.86 0.07 5.38
C ILE A 37 -8.64 -0.49 4.63
N TYR A 38 -7.77 0.39 4.13
CA TYR A 38 -6.52 -0.02 3.49
C TYR A 38 -5.57 -0.75 4.43
N ARG A 39 -5.26 -0.16 5.60
CA ARG A 39 -4.37 -0.78 6.58
C ARG A 39 -4.89 -2.14 7.04
N SER A 40 -6.21 -2.31 7.11
CA SER A 40 -6.82 -3.54 7.61
C SER A 40 -7.00 -4.62 6.54
N ILE A 41 -7.14 -4.26 5.26
CA ILE A 41 -7.41 -5.21 4.17
C ILE A 41 -6.22 -5.35 3.22
N TYR A 42 -5.70 -4.23 2.71
CA TYR A 42 -4.68 -4.25 1.66
C TYR A 42 -3.31 -4.64 2.20
N VAL A 43 -2.94 -4.11 3.38
CA VAL A 43 -1.63 -4.40 3.98
C VAL A 43 -1.48 -5.90 4.24
N PRO A 44 -2.43 -6.60 4.90
CA PRO A 44 -2.33 -8.05 5.07
C PRO A 44 -2.27 -8.84 3.76
N ILE A 45 -3.01 -8.43 2.71
CA ILE A 45 -2.94 -9.10 1.39
C ILE A 45 -1.54 -8.96 0.77
N LEU A 46 -0.93 -7.78 0.93
CA LEU A 46 0.40 -7.50 0.42
C LEU A 46 1.48 -8.19 1.25
N THR A 47 1.38 -8.18 2.59
CA THR A 47 2.41 -8.67 3.51
C THR A 47 2.26 -10.12 3.94
N TYR A 48 1.17 -10.79 3.55
CA TYR A 48 1.03 -12.23 3.78
C TYR A 48 2.23 -12.95 3.11
N GLY A 49 2.83 -13.93 3.80
CA GLY A 49 4.01 -14.64 3.28
C GLY A 49 5.30 -13.81 3.16
N HIS A 50 5.37 -12.61 3.76
CA HIS A 50 6.57 -11.78 3.73
C HIS A 50 7.79 -12.41 4.44
N GLU A 51 7.56 -13.32 5.39
CA GLU A 51 8.61 -14.09 6.09
C GLU A 51 9.51 -14.88 5.13
N LEU A 52 8.99 -15.22 3.95
CA LEU A 52 9.71 -15.95 2.90
C LEU A 52 10.31 -15.01 1.85
N TRP A 53 10.18 -13.70 1.99
CA TRP A 53 10.68 -12.75 1.01
C TRP A 53 12.14 -12.38 1.30
N VAL A 54 12.99 -12.53 0.29
CA VAL A 54 14.33 -11.94 0.33
C VAL A 54 14.16 -10.43 0.13
N MET A 55 14.54 -9.64 1.13
CA MET A 55 14.52 -8.17 1.10
C MET A 55 15.59 -7.62 0.15
N THR A 56 15.36 -7.75 -1.15
CA THR A 56 16.17 -7.12 -2.19
C THR A 56 15.67 -5.70 -2.47
N GLU A 57 16.55 -4.83 -3.00
CA GLU A 57 16.18 -3.48 -3.43
C GLU A 57 15.02 -3.48 -4.46
N ARG A 58 14.94 -4.52 -5.30
CA ARG A 58 13.82 -4.71 -6.24
C ARG A 58 12.50 -4.96 -5.53
N THR A 59 12.46 -5.91 -4.61
CA THR A 59 11.26 -6.22 -3.81
C THR A 59 10.81 -4.99 -3.02
N ARG A 60 11.76 -4.27 -2.42
CA ARG A 60 11.52 -3.01 -1.72
C ARG A 60 10.88 -1.97 -2.63
N SER A 61 11.42 -1.80 -3.84
CA SER A 61 10.89 -0.86 -4.83
C SER A 61 9.50 -1.25 -5.33
N GLN A 62 9.23 -2.53 -5.54
CA GLN A 62 7.92 -3.03 -5.97
C GLN A 62 6.84 -2.79 -4.91
N ILE A 63 7.15 -3.06 -3.64
CA ILE A 63 6.25 -2.80 -2.52
C ILE A 63 5.96 -1.29 -2.41
N GLN A 64 6.99 -0.45 -2.50
CA GLN A 64 6.81 1.00 -2.49
C GLN A 64 5.98 1.51 -3.67
N ALA A 65 6.17 0.97 -4.86
CA ALA A 65 5.39 1.36 -6.04
C ALA A 65 3.91 0.98 -5.87
N ALA A 66 3.63 -0.22 -5.34
CA ALA A 66 2.28 -0.67 -5.04
C ALA A 66 1.60 0.19 -3.96
N GLU A 67 2.33 0.53 -2.89
CA GLU A 67 1.88 1.44 -1.83
C GLU A 67 1.58 2.84 -2.39
N MET A 68 2.49 3.40 -3.20
CA MET A 68 2.30 4.73 -3.77
C MET A 68 1.11 4.81 -4.72
N GLY A 69 0.93 3.79 -5.57
CA GLY A 69 -0.24 3.72 -6.45
C GLY A 69 -1.56 3.69 -5.67
N PHE A 70 -1.55 3.21 -4.43
CA PHE A 70 -2.70 3.25 -3.55
C PHE A 70 -2.88 4.63 -2.90
N LEU A 71 -1.83 5.19 -2.30
CA LEU A 71 -1.92 6.45 -1.55
C LEU A 71 -2.45 7.58 -2.44
N LEU A 72 -2.01 7.61 -3.71
CA LEU A 72 -2.53 8.54 -4.72
C LEU A 72 -4.05 8.42 -4.90
N ARG A 73 -4.58 7.19 -4.98
CA ARG A 73 -6.03 6.96 -5.15
C ARG A 73 -6.84 7.44 -3.95
N VAL A 74 -6.36 7.19 -2.72
CA VAL A 74 -7.05 7.63 -1.51
C VAL A 74 -7.01 9.14 -1.34
N SER A 75 -5.89 9.77 -1.69
CA SER A 75 -5.77 11.23 -1.70
C SER A 75 -6.57 11.89 -2.83
N GLY A 76 -7.06 11.12 -3.80
CA GLY A 76 -7.70 11.65 -5.01
C GLY A 76 -6.71 12.31 -5.97
N LEU A 77 -5.41 12.06 -5.77
CA LEU A 77 -4.32 12.58 -6.57
C LEU A 77 -4.06 11.66 -7.76
N SER A 78 -3.77 12.27 -8.89
CA SER A 78 -3.38 11.63 -10.13
C SER A 78 -1.87 11.77 -10.35
N LEU A 79 -1.30 10.92 -11.21
CA LEU A 79 0.09 11.06 -11.64
C LEU A 79 0.36 12.42 -12.34
N ARG A 80 -0.69 13.14 -12.77
CA ARG A 80 -0.58 14.45 -13.42
C ARG A 80 -0.36 15.59 -12.43
N ASP A 81 -0.68 15.37 -11.15
CA ASP A 81 -0.54 16.41 -10.13
C ASP A 81 0.91 16.62 -9.69
N ARG A 82 1.85 15.79 -10.18
CA ARG A 82 3.31 15.88 -9.94
C ARG A 82 3.69 16.01 -8.46
N VAL A 83 2.83 15.51 -7.57
CA VAL A 83 3.08 15.51 -6.13
C VAL A 83 4.19 14.54 -5.81
N ARG A 84 5.17 14.95 -4.99
CA ARG A 84 6.24 14.04 -4.57
C ARG A 84 5.65 12.93 -3.71
N SER A 85 6.22 11.74 -3.89
CA SER A 85 5.81 10.57 -3.11
C SER A 85 6.04 10.75 -1.60
N SER A 86 7.03 11.56 -1.21
CA SER A 86 7.25 11.98 0.19
C SER A 86 6.05 12.75 0.74
N ASP A 87 5.56 13.72 -0.02
CA ASP A 87 4.56 14.68 0.42
C ASP A 87 3.20 13.97 0.59
N THR A 88 2.87 13.04 -0.32
CA THR A 88 1.66 12.19 -0.19
C THR A 88 1.74 11.23 1.01
N ARG A 89 2.93 10.72 1.34
CA ARG A 89 3.14 9.81 2.48
C ARG A 89 3.02 10.56 3.81
N GLU A 90 3.56 11.78 3.87
CA GLU A 90 3.53 12.61 5.07
C GLU A 90 2.10 13.12 5.37
N GLU A 91 1.36 13.52 4.33
CA GLU A 91 -0.04 13.96 4.46
C GLU A 91 -0.96 12.86 5.02
N LEU A 92 -0.70 11.58 4.70
CA LEU A 92 -1.49 10.44 5.14
C LEU A 92 -1.06 9.86 6.51
N ARG A 93 -0.18 10.56 7.26
CA ARG A 93 0.19 10.30 8.67
C ARG A 93 0.69 8.87 8.98
N GLY A 94 1.93 8.61 8.60
CA GLY A 94 2.84 7.92 9.50
C GLY A 94 3.34 6.58 9.00
N GLU A 95 4.65 6.58 8.76
CA GLU A 95 5.54 5.45 8.50
C GLU A 95 5.35 4.68 7.18
N PRO A 96 6.42 4.57 6.36
CA PRO A 96 6.44 3.67 5.22
C PRO A 96 6.04 2.26 5.65
N LEU A 97 5.24 1.56 4.83
CA LEU A 97 4.95 0.13 5.02
C LEU A 97 6.22 -0.70 5.29
N LEU A 98 7.35 -0.28 4.73
CA LEU A 98 8.65 -0.89 4.95
C LEU A 98 9.23 -0.69 6.36
N ILE A 99 8.97 0.45 7.01
CA ILE A 99 9.34 0.64 8.42
C ILE A 99 8.48 -0.27 9.30
N TRP A 100 7.18 -0.39 8.96
CA TRP A 100 6.28 -1.28 9.67
C TRP A 100 6.65 -2.75 9.48
N LEU A 101 6.94 -3.17 8.25
CA LEU A 101 7.46 -4.49 7.90
C LEU A 101 8.79 -4.79 8.59
N GLY A 102 9.72 -3.83 8.63
CA GLY A 102 10.99 -3.98 9.34
C GLY A 102 10.79 -4.25 10.84
N ARG A 103 9.90 -3.49 11.49
CA ARG A 103 9.54 -3.72 12.90
C ARG A 103 8.83 -5.06 13.13
N LEU A 104 8.02 -5.52 12.18
CA LEU A 104 7.31 -6.79 12.27
C LEU A 104 8.26 -7.99 12.12
N LEU A 105 9.29 -7.84 11.28
CA LEU A 105 10.40 -8.79 11.16
C LEU A 105 11.26 -8.83 12.43
N ASP A 106 11.56 -7.68 13.04
CA ASP A 106 12.31 -7.61 14.30
C ASP A 106 11.51 -8.13 15.51
N ALA A 107 10.18 -8.03 15.48
CA ALA A 107 9.29 -8.52 16.53
C ALA A 107 8.99 -10.03 16.46
N SER A 108 9.34 -10.69 15.35
CA SER A 108 9.09 -12.13 15.12
C SER A 108 10.34 -13.00 15.32
N ARG A 109 11.36 -12.47 16.00
CA ARG A 109 12.66 -13.12 16.23
C ARG A 109 12.95 -13.36 17.70
#